data_AF-A0AA37ELV6-F1
#
_entry.id   AF-A0AA37ELV6-F1
#
_cell.length_a   1.000
_cell.length_b   1.000
_cell.length_c   1.000
_cell.angle_alpha   90.00
_cell.angle_beta   90.00
_cell.angle_gamma   90.00
#
_symmetry.space_group_name_H-M   'P 1'
#
loop_
_entity.id
_entity.type
_entity.pdbx_description
1 polymer ?
#
loop_
_entity_poly.entity_id
_entity_poly.type
_entity_poly.pdbx_seq_one_letter_code
_entity_poly.pdbx_strand_id
1 'polypeptide(L)'
;MSVTTVLYKDIAPGADEDASVSTTEAMSFSSPSKLPFGITPEPTITCEPNHWGLTGEYVTVDTQEVAFWSVETSGDDCDFTHKPVITLEMDQQYSSVGITLAFDTASGNYCPSVNIKWYQGEALKADVDFTPNVATYFCNQKVQSYDKVVITLNSTNLPNLRAKLEHIIFGVYRYFGMSELRSASIINEMSLISTEMPISTMNWTLDSREDVDFMFQLKQPVEVRNDDKLIGVYYIDSHTRQAQNLYTIDCQDAFGVLDDSPFPGGVYNAKSAKSLLEEIVNGQFSIEYDSDVEDTALTGIITSGTIRTAIQQVLFAWGVCASTDGRDGIRVFNLPGTPEAITEDYTFTGVTVDTSALVTEVRVTAHVYTQTENGGVEINGAKYDDAKTVYTITNPDVIATDKQNVIEVADATLVSPDIGQATAQRVYDYYAKRITTNAKIVWTGELLGDCVTLPTTWGATNAGNLRRMEVKLSNTVVATVASLGG
;
A
#
# COMPACT_ATOMS: atom_id res chain seq x y z
N MET A 1 25.94 -4.75 -10.06
CA MET A 1 24.84 -4.70 -11.05
C MET A 1 23.59 -4.50 -10.23
N SER A 2 22.76 -3.53 -10.61
CA SER A 2 21.52 -3.28 -9.90
C SER A 2 20.55 -4.44 -10.12
N VAL A 3 19.84 -4.86 -9.06
CA VAL A 3 18.92 -6.00 -9.06
C VAL A 3 17.51 -5.49 -8.86
N THR A 4 16.69 -5.67 -9.89
CA THR A 4 15.25 -5.41 -9.84
C THR A 4 14.52 -6.70 -9.56
N THR A 5 13.63 -6.67 -8.57
CA THR A 5 12.84 -7.83 -8.14
C THR A 5 11.38 -7.44 -7.99
N VAL A 6 10.51 -8.30 -8.48
CA VAL A 6 9.07 -8.25 -8.26
C VAL A 6 8.72 -9.33 -7.24
N LEU A 7 8.21 -8.93 -6.08
CA LEU A 7 7.67 -9.83 -5.07
C LEU A 7 6.15 -9.90 -5.25
N TYR A 8 5.66 -11.02 -5.73
CA TYR A 8 4.23 -11.32 -5.79
C TYR A 8 3.83 -12.11 -4.54
N LYS A 9 2.95 -11.54 -3.70
CA LYS A 9 2.36 -12.27 -2.58
C LYS A 9 1.15 -13.07 -3.09
N ASP A 10 1.40 -14.33 -3.46
CA ASP A 10 0.39 -15.30 -3.90
C ASP A 10 -0.39 -15.83 -2.69
N ILE A 11 -1.12 -14.92 -2.04
CA ILE A 11 -1.83 -15.11 -0.77
C ILE A 11 -3.33 -14.91 -0.93
N ALA A 12 -4.12 -15.38 0.04
CA ALA A 12 -5.51 -14.98 0.19
C ALA A 12 -5.59 -13.55 0.75
N PRO A 13 -5.99 -12.53 -0.04
CA PRO A 13 -6.01 -11.14 0.42
C PRO A 13 -7.02 -10.93 1.54
N GLY A 14 -6.61 -10.31 2.64
CA GLY A 14 -7.45 -10.00 3.80
C GLY A 14 -7.77 -11.20 4.71
N ALA A 15 -7.21 -12.38 4.44
CA ALA A 15 -7.40 -13.56 5.30
C ALA A 15 -6.66 -13.43 6.63
N ASP A 16 -5.56 -12.68 6.64
CA ASP A 16 -4.76 -12.34 7.82
C ASP A 16 -5.52 -11.41 8.77
N GLU A 17 -6.16 -10.37 8.24
CA GLU A 17 -6.98 -9.44 9.02
C GLU A 17 -8.26 -10.07 9.58
N ASP A 18 -8.87 -11.00 8.85
CA ASP A 18 -10.11 -11.70 9.23
C ASP A 18 -9.86 -12.92 10.13
N ALA A 19 -8.63 -13.41 10.22
CA ALA A 19 -8.30 -14.61 10.99
C ALA A 19 -8.31 -14.35 12.50
N SER A 20 -9.28 -14.97 13.18
CA SER A 20 -9.26 -15.15 14.62
C SER A 20 -8.50 -16.43 15.00
N VAL A 21 -7.49 -16.30 15.86
CA VAL A 21 -6.61 -17.41 16.25
C VAL A 21 -6.96 -17.94 17.63
N SER A 22 -7.13 -19.27 17.73
CA SER A 22 -7.28 -19.99 18.99
C SER A 22 -6.34 -21.20 19.06
N THR A 23 -5.93 -21.57 20.28
CA THR A 23 -5.04 -22.72 20.49
C THR A 23 -5.22 -23.30 21.89
N THR A 24 -4.96 -24.59 22.04
CA THR A 24 -5.05 -25.32 23.31
C THR A 24 -3.73 -25.33 24.09
N GLU A 25 -2.60 -25.01 23.45
CA GLU A 25 -1.25 -25.32 23.93
C GLU A 25 -0.31 -24.13 23.69
N ALA A 26 -0.57 -22.96 24.29
CA ALA A 26 0.31 -21.79 24.21
C ALA A 26 0.85 -21.35 25.57
N MET A 27 2.14 -21.01 25.63
CA MET A 27 2.75 -20.36 26.80
C MET A 27 2.02 -19.04 27.13
N SER A 28 1.93 -18.69 28.41
CA SER A 28 1.15 -17.53 28.87
C SER A 28 1.65 -16.17 28.37
N PHE A 29 2.92 -16.09 27.94
CA PHE A 29 3.49 -14.89 27.32
C PHE A 29 3.37 -14.88 25.78
N SER A 30 2.86 -15.95 25.17
CA SER A 30 2.59 -15.99 23.73
C SER A 30 1.37 -15.13 23.39
N SER A 31 1.39 -14.51 22.22
CA SER A 31 0.27 -13.76 21.64
C SER A 31 -0.13 -14.38 20.29
N PRO A 32 -0.91 -15.49 20.27
CA PRO A 32 -1.23 -16.20 19.03
C PRO A 32 -1.95 -15.37 17.98
N SER A 33 -2.64 -14.29 18.37
CA SER A 33 -3.25 -13.33 17.46
C SER A 33 -2.25 -12.62 16.53
N LYS A 34 -0.94 -12.70 16.82
CA LYS A 34 0.12 -12.18 15.95
C LYS A 34 0.51 -13.15 14.83
N LEU A 35 0.11 -14.42 14.90
CA LEU A 35 0.48 -15.43 13.92
C LEU A 35 0.14 -15.05 12.48
N PRO A 36 -1.01 -14.43 12.14
CA PRO A 36 -1.31 -14.06 10.76
C PRO A 36 -0.44 -12.90 10.23
N PHE A 37 -0.03 -11.98 11.11
CA PHE A 37 0.76 -10.79 10.77
C PHE A 37 2.27 -11.05 10.76
N GLY A 38 2.71 -12.01 11.58
CA GLY A 38 4.12 -12.36 11.73
C GLY A 38 4.82 -11.53 12.81
N ILE A 39 5.92 -12.08 13.33
CA ILE A 39 6.90 -11.40 14.17
C ILE A 39 8.31 -11.74 13.66
N THR A 40 9.32 -10.99 14.09
CA THR A 40 10.72 -11.26 13.74
C THR A 40 11.59 -11.16 14.99
N PRO A 41 11.49 -12.14 15.91
CA PRO A 41 12.25 -12.12 17.15
C PRO A 41 13.72 -12.44 16.90
N GLU A 42 14.58 -11.87 17.73
CA GLU A 42 15.99 -12.28 17.81
C GLU A 42 16.12 -13.68 18.46
N PRO A 43 17.25 -14.40 18.26
CA PRO A 43 17.49 -15.68 18.94
C PRO A 43 17.34 -15.55 20.47
N THR A 44 16.51 -16.39 21.09
CA THR A 44 16.17 -16.25 22.52
C THR A 44 16.91 -17.24 23.42
N ILE A 45 17.34 -16.76 24.58
CA ILE A 45 17.93 -17.58 25.65
C ILE A 45 16.84 -18.35 26.36
N THR A 46 16.89 -19.68 26.30
CA THR A 46 15.96 -20.58 27.01
C THR A 46 16.71 -21.77 27.62
N CYS A 47 16.05 -22.57 28.47
CA CYS A 47 16.67 -23.81 28.98
C CYS A 47 16.60 -24.97 27.97
N GLU A 48 16.19 -24.72 26.72
CA GLU A 48 16.10 -25.73 25.67
C GLU A 48 17.48 -25.99 25.04
N PRO A 49 17.72 -27.19 24.49
CA PRO A 49 18.93 -27.48 23.73
C PRO A 49 19.25 -26.42 22.67
N ASN A 50 20.53 -26.03 22.57
CA ASN A 50 21.07 -25.06 21.60
C ASN A 50 20.52 -23.63 21.70
N HIS A 51 19.83 -23.26 22.77
CA HIS A 51 19.33 -21.90 23.01
C HIS A 51 20.18 -21.10 24.02
N TRP A 52 21.48 -21.40 24.10
CA TRP A 52 22.51 -20.67 24.86
C TRP A 52 23.77 -20.52 24.01
N GLY A 53 23.65 -19.83 22.87
CA GLY A 53 24.82 -19.55 22.02
C GLY A 53 25.78 -18.57 22.69
N LEU A 54 27.09 -18.83 22.57
CA LEU A 54 28.14 -17.94 23.09
C LEU A 54 28.53 -16.82 22.11
N THR A 55 27.76 -16.63 21.03
CA THR A 55 28.02 -15.61 19.98
C THR A 55 27.72 -14.19 20.44
N GLY A 56 26.94 -14.02 21.52
CA GLY A 56 26.47 -12.73 22.00
C GLY A 56 25.21 -12.21 21.30
N GLU A 57 24.66 -12.98 20.36
CA GLU A 57 23.44 -12.64 19.60
C GLU A 57 22.16 -13.02 20.35
N TYR A 58 22.25 -13.95 21.32
CA TYR A 58 21.09 -14.43 22.03
C TYR A 58 20.62 -13.44 23.09
N VAL A 59 19.33 -13.13 23.10
CA VAL A 59 18.68 -12.18 24.00
C VAL A 59 17.67 -12.87 24.92
N THR A 60 17.29 -12.22 26.01
CA THR A 60 16.31 -12.81 26.94
C THR A 60 14.90 -12.75 26.35
N VAL A 61 14.11 -13.82 26.53
CA VAL A 61 12.77 -13.97 25.94
C VAL A 61 11.80 -12.85 26.33
N ASP A 62 11.96 -12.25 27.50
CA ASP A 62 11.13 -11.14 28.01
C ASP A 62 11.32 -9.83 27.24
N THR A 63 12.38 -9.73 26.43
CA THR A 63 12.62 -8.58 25.53
C THR A 63 12.04 -8.78 24.14
N GLN A 64 11.54 -9.97 23.84
CA GLN A 64 11.08 -10.35 22.51
C GLN A 64 9.56 -10.52 22.49
N GLU A 65 8.97 -10.22 21.34
CA GLU A 65 7.61 -10.62 21.08
C GLU A 65 7.56 -12.12 20.77
N VAL A 66 6.54 -12.81 21.26
CA VAL A 66 6.34 -14.24 21.02
C VAL A 66 4.94 -14.46 20.46
N ALA A 67 4.83 -14.95 19.21
CA ALA A 67 3.55 -15.26 18.59
C ALA A 67 2.99 -16.57 19.15
N PHE A 68 3.70 -17.69 18.98
CA PHE A 68 3.25 -18.97 19.52
C PHE A 68 4.40 -19.87 19.96
N TRP A 69 4.45 -20.22 21.24
CA TRP A 69 5.29 -21.28 21.80
C TRP A 69 4.43 -22.32 22.52
N SER A 70 4.66 -23.61 22.27
CA SER A 70 3.93 -24.70 22.94
C SER A 70 4.18 -24.74 24.45
N VAL A 71 3.21 -25.21 25.24
CA VAL A 71 3.32 -25.37 26.70
C VAL A 71 4.20 -26.55 27.10
N GLU A 72 4.15 -27.63 26.34
CA GLU A 72 5.06 -28.77 26.49
C GLU A 72 6.26 -28.65 25.54
N THR A 73 7.38 -29.24 25.95
CA THR A 73 8.49 -29.58 25.06
C THR A 73 8.25 -30.96 24.48
N SER A 74 8.77 -31.22 23.29
CA SER A 74 8.80 -32.55 22.70
C SER A 74 9.64 -33.52 23.54
N GLY A 75 9.41 -34.82 23.35
CA GLY A 75 10.18 -35.87 24.00
C GLY A 75 11.58 -36.06 23.43
N ASP A 76 12.29 -37.07 23.94
CA ASP A 76 13.60 -37.51 23.43
C ASP A 76 13.50 -38.08 21.99
N ASP A 77 12.32 -38.53 21.59
CA ASP A 77 11.98 -38.95 20.22
C ASP A 77 11.54 -37.78 19.33
N CYS A 78 11.56 -36.55 19.86
CA CYS A 78 11.10 -35.30 19.24
C CYS A 78 9.58 -35.19 19.04
N ASP A 79 8.79 -36.18 19.46
CA ASP A 79 7.33 -36.14 19.33
C ASP A 79 6.68 -35.45 20.54
N PHE A 80 5.55 -34.79 20.31
CA PHE A 80 4.73 -34.24 21.40
C PHE A 80 3.78 -35.31 21.96
N THR A 81 3.70 -35.38 23.29
CA THR A 81 2.66 -36.17 23.97
C THR A 81 1.29 -35.50 23.78
N HIS A 82 1.19 -34.20 24.09
CA HIS A 82 0.05 -33.36 23.75
C HIS A 82 0.40 -32.46 22.57
N LYS A 83 -0.06 -32.86 21.38
CA LYS A 83 0.25 -32.16 20.14
C LYS A 83 -0.39 -30.78 20.12
N PRO A 84 0.38 -29.69 19.93
CA PRO A 84 -0.19 -28.37 19.83
C PRO A 84 -1.10 -28.24 18.60
N VAL A 85 -2.31 -27.72 18.82
CA VAL A 85 -3.29 -27.43 17.78
C VAL A 85 -3.56 -25.93 17.74
N ILE A 86 -3.43 -25.35 16.55
CA ILE A 86 -3.73 -23.94 16.25
C ILE A 86 -4.90 -23.92 15.27
N THR A 87 -5.97 -23.24 15.65
CA THR A 87 -7.16 -23.07 14.82
C THR A 87 -7.28 -21.61 14.41
N LEU A 88 -7.42 -21.37 13.12
CA LEU A 88 -7.70 -20.06 12.54
C LEU A 88 -9.12 -20.09 11.97
N GLU A 89 -10.00 -19.23 12.46
CA GLU A 89 -11.38 -19.06 11.97
C GLU A 89 -11.54 -17.66 11.37
N MET A 90 -12.20 -17.58 10.22
CA MET A 90 -12.46 -16.36 9.47
C MET A 90 -13.97 -16.15 9.32
N ASP A 91 -14.43 -14.90 9.27
CA ASP A 91 -15.83 -14.57 9.03
C ASP A 91 -16.20 -14.71 7.55
N GLN A 92 -15.22 -14.54 6.66
CA GLN A 92 -15.34 -14.68 5.21
C GLN A 92 -14.64 -15.93 4.69
N GLN A 93 -14.91 -16.26 3.43
CA GLN A 93 -14.29 -17.41 2.76
C GLN A 93 -13.14 -16.99 1.87
N TYR A 94 -12.04 -17.71 1.98
CA TYR A 94 -10.80 -17.43 1.28
C TYR A 94 -10.35 -18.60 0.41
N SER A 95 -9.47 -18.31 -0.55
CA SER A 95 -8.83 -19.31 -1.40
C SER A 95 -7.34 -19.04 -1.48
N SER A 96 -6.54 -20.09 -1.40
CA SER A 96 -5.08 -19.99 -1.47
C SER A 96 -4.47 -21.22 -2.12
N VAL A 97 -3.22 -21.09 -2.55
CA VAL A 97 -2.40 -22.19 -3.08
C VAL A 97 -1.84 -23.08 -1.97
N GLY A 98 -2.03 -22.73 -0.70
CA GLY A 98 -1.50 -23.44 0.46
C GLY A 98 -1.25 -22.48 1.62
N ILE A 99 -0.42 -22.91 2.57
CA ILE A 99 -0.05 -22.11 3.74
C ILE A 99 1.48 -22.15 3.89
N THR A 100 2.11 -21.01 4.14
CA THR A 100 3.52 -20.97 4.54
C THR A 100 3.60 -20.83 6.05
N LEU A 101 4.43 -21.66 6.67
CA LEU A 101 4.72 -21.63 8.09
C LEU A 101 6.15 -21.11 8.29
N ALA A 102 6.30 -20.03 9.06
CA ALA A 102 7.58 -19.59 9.59
C ALA A 102 7.67 -19.99 11.07
N PHE A 103 8.59 -20.90 11.38
CA PHE A 103 8.87 -21.42 12.71
C PHE A 103 9.83 -20.49 13.48
N ASP A 104 10.84 -21.00 14.17
CA ASP A 104 11.89 -20.22 14.84
C ASP A 104 12.98 -19.90 13.81
N THR A 105 12.74 -18.85 13.02
CA THR A 105 13.57 -18.53 11.85
C THR A 105 14.97 -18.11 12.24
N ALA A 106 15.11 -17.37 13.34
CA ALA A 106 16.38 -16.88 13.86
C ALA A 106 17.29 -18.03 14.34
N SER A 107 16.73 -19.05 14.99
CA SER A 107 17.50 -20.21 15.48
C SER A 107 17.50 -21.41 14.51
N GLY A 108 16.70 -21.35 13.43
CA GLY A 108 16.59 -22.38 12.41
C GLY A 108 15.82 -23.63 12.84
N ASN A 109 15.03 -23.57 13.92
CA ASN A 109 14.24 -24.71 14.39
C ASN A 109 12.86 -24.76 13.71
N TYR A 110 12.32 -25.97 13.54
CA TYR A 110 11.06 -26.19 12.83
C TYR A 110 10.38 -27.48 13.28
N CYS A 111 9.10 -27.63 12.92
CA CYS A 111 8.35 -28.86 13.15
C CYS A 111 8.36 -29.74 11.88
N PRO A 112 9.06 -30.88 11.85
CA PRO A 112 9.21 -31.70 10.64
C PRO A 112 8.00 -32.58 10.33
N SER A 113 6.98 -32.60 11.19
CA SER A 113 5.71 -33.25 10.93
C SER A 113 4.57 -32.33 11.34
N VAL A 114 3.78 -31.92 10.34
CA VAL A 114 2.65 -31.02 10.52
C VAL A 114 1.45 -31.57 9.76
N ASN A 115 0.28 -31.60 10.39
CA ASN A 115 -0.99 -31.87 9.71
C ASN A 115 -1.77 -30.55 9.57
N ILE A 116 -2.33 -30.29 8.38
CA ILE A 116 -3.18 -29.13 8.16
C ILE A 116 -4.52 -29.59 7.59
N LYS A 117 -5.60 -29.05 8.16
CA LYS A 117 -6.97 -29.26 7.71
C LYS A 117 -7.62 -27.95 7.34
N TRP A 118 -8.37 -27.95 6.25
CA TRP A 118 -9.15 -26.81 5.79
C TRP A 118 -10.63 -27.16 5.81
N TYR A 119 -11.47 -26.23 6.23
CA TYR A 119 -12.91 -26.41 6.33
C TYR A 119 -13.67 -25.27 5.64
N GLN A 120 -14.87 -25.59 5.19
CA GLN A 120 -15.90 -24.64 4.77
C GLN A 120 -17.13 -24.89 5.65
N GLY A 121 -17.31 -24.08 6.68
CA GLY A 121 -18.20 -24.37 7.80
C GLY A 121 -17.82 -25.69 8.49
N GLU A 122 -18.71 -26.68 8.40
CA GLU A 122 -18.47 -28.02 8.95
C GLU A 122 -17.82 -28.98 7.94
N ALA A 123 -17.80 -28.64 6.64
CA ALA A 123 -17.30 -29.53 5.60
C ALA A 123 -15.77 -29.50 5.53
N LEU A 124 -15.14 -30.67 5.71
CA LEU A 124 -13.69 -30.84 5.51
C LEU A 124 -13.34 -30.78 4.03
N LYS A 125 -12.49 -29.84 3.64
CA LYS A 125 -12.06 -29.59 2.25
C LYS A 125 -10.75 -30.30 1.92
N ALA A 126 -9.81 -30.31 2.85
CA ALA A 126 -8.52 -30.97 2.73
C ALA A 126 -7.98 -31.35 4.11
N ASP A 127 -7.21 -32.43 4.18
CA ASP A 127 -6.53 -32.96 5.38
C ASP A 127 -5.23 -33.61 4.89
N VAL A 128 -4.10 -32.94 5.15
CA VAL A 128 -2.82 -33.28 4.52
C VAL A 128 -1.68 -33.18 5.54
N ASP A 129 -0.82 -34.20 5.54
CA ASP A 129 0.43 -34.21 6.28
C ASP A 129 1.56 -33.62 5.45
N PHE A 130 2.35 -32.73 6.05
CA PHE A 130 3.51 -32.08 5.47
C PHE A 130 4.76 -32.42 6.27
N THR A 131 5.90 -32.42 5.58
CA THR A 131 7.22 -32.65 6.19
C THR A 131 8.13 -31.44 6.00
N PRO A 132 7.93 -30.35 6.76
CA PRO A 132 8.85 -29.22 6.72
C PRO A 132 10.29 -29.66 6.97
N ASN A 133 11.22 -29.07 6.22
CA ASN A 133 12.65 -29.37 6.30
C ASN A 133 13.51 -28.11 6.51
N VAL A 134 12.85 -26.98 6.79
CA VAL A 134 13.45 -25.66 6.99
C VAL A 134 12.49 -24.82 7.84
N ALA A 135 13.00 -23.77 8.50
CA ALA A 135 12.23 -22.87 9.34
C ALA A 135 11.11 -22.12 8.61
N THR A 136 11.23 -21.85 7.31
CA THR A 136 10.15 -21.27 6.50
C THR A 136 9.76 -22.25 5.40
N TYR A 137 8.61 -22.89 5.55
CA TYR A 137 8.18 -23.97 4.66
C TYR A 137 6.79 -23.72 4.08
N PHE A 138 6.65 -23.90 2.76
CA PHE A 138 5.38 -23.78 2.05
C PHE A 138 4.67 -25.15 1.98
N CYS A 139 3.58 -25.28 2.74
CA CYS A 139 2.64 -26.39 2.68
C CYS A 139 1.73 -26.22 1.45
N ASN A 140 2.24 -26.64 0.28
CA ASN A 140 1.55 -26.52 -1.01
C ASN A 140 0.32 -27.43 -1.08
N GLN A 141 -0.87 -26.84 -0.99
CA GLN A 141 -2.16 -27.49 -1.15
C GLN A 141 -3.19 -26.45 -1.56
N LYS A 142 -3.57 -26.46 -2.83
CA LYS A 142 -4.60 -25.56 -3.35
C LYS A 142 -5.96 -25.89 -2.71
N VAL A 143 -6.52 -24.94 -1.98
CA VAL A 143 -7.85 -25.04 -1.36
C VAL A 143 -8.66 -23.79 -1.66
N GLN A 144 -9.91 -23.98 -2.05
CA GLN A 144 -10.84 -22.89 -2.38
C GLN A 144 -12.00 -22.83 -1.39
N SER A 145 -12.42 -21.61 -1.08
CA SER A 145 -13.58 -21.27 -0.25
C SER A 145 -13.54 -21.94 1.12
N TYR A 146 -12.43 -21.77 1.85
CA TYR A 146 -12.31 -22.18 3.24
C TYR A 146 -12.49 -20.97 4.17
N ASP A 147 -13.07 -21.20 5.34
CA ASP A 147 -13.28 -20.22 6.42
C ASP A 147 -12.63 -20.68 7.74
N LYS A 148 -12.04 -21.88 7.75
CA LYS A 148 -11.31 -22.39 8.91
C LYS A 148 -10.12 -23.25 8.52
N VAL A 149 -9.02 -23.06 9.23
CA VAL A 149 -7.80 -23.85 9.13
C VAL A 149 -7.44 -24.41 10.50
N VAL A 150 -7.11 -25.69 10.58
CA VAL A 150 -6.61 -26.34 11.80
C VAL A 150 -5.23 -26.91 11.51
N ILE A 151 -4.24 -26.47 12.27
CA ILE A 151 -2.82 -26.86 12.14
C ILE A 151 -2.43 -27.65 13.39
N THR A 152 -1.92 -28.86 13.20
CA THR A 152 -1.41 -29.71 14.28
C THR A 152 0.08 -29.91 14.11
N LEU A 153 0.85 -29.52 15.12
CA LEU A 153 2.31 -29.70 15.15
C LEU A 153 2.61 -31.03 15.86
N ASN A 154 3.21 -32.00 15.16
CA ASN A 154 3.38 -33.34 15.70
C ASN A 154 4.72 -33.53 16.42
N SER A 155 5.77 -32.86 15.94
CA SER A 155 7.14 -33.04 16.41
C SER A 155 8.02 -31.81 16.17
N THR A 156 9.21 -31.78 16.77
CA THR A 156 10.27 -30.79 16.53
C THR A 156 11.47 -31.40 15.80
N ASN A 157 12.32 -30.58 15.18
CA ASN A 157 13.51 -31.04 14.46
C ASN A 157 14.64 -31.52 15.41
N LEU A 158 14.62 -31.11 16.67
CA LEU A 158 15.51 -31.56 17.75
C LEU A 158 14.67 -31.95 18.99
N PRO A 159 15.16 -32.88 19.83
CA PRO A 159 14.42 -33.32 21.01
C PRO A 159 14.38 -32.25 22.08
N ASN A 160 13.40 -32.33 22.98
CA ASN A 160 13.25 -31.44 24.14
C ASN A 160 13.12 -29.94 23.76
N LEU A 161 12.52 -29.66 22.60
CA LEU A 161 12.20 -28.31 22.14
C LEU A 161 10.71 -28.02 22.22
N ARG A 162 10.35 -26.76 22.40
CA ARG A 162 9.01 -26.24 22.18
C ARG A 162 8.74 -26.11 20.69
N ALA A 163 7.50 -26.30 20.28
CA ALA A 163 7.06 -25.85 18.96
C ALA A 163 6.95 -24.32 19.00
N LYS A 164 7.69 -23.66 18.11
CA LYS A 164 7.71 -22.20 17.98
C LYS A 164 7.25 -21.84 16.59
N LEU A 165 6.25 -20.95 16.49
CA LEU A 165 5.71 -20.47 15.23
C LEU A 165 5.61 -18.95 15.29
N GLU A 166 6.20 -18.29 14.30
CA GLU A 166 6.35 -16.84 14.20
C GLU A 166 5.34 -16.23 13.21
N HIS A 167 5.04 -16.94 12.11
CA HIS A 167 4.14 -16.44 11.06
C HIS A 167 3.39 -17.59 10.36
N ILE A 168 2.10 -17.37 10.10
CA ILE A 168 1.26 -18.17 9.21
C ILE A 168 0.84 -17.27 8.05
N ILE A 169 1.32 -17.58 6.85
CA ILE A 169 0.95 -16.87 5.63
C ILE A 169 -0.07 -17.73 4.88
N PHE A 170 -1.25 -17.18 4.57
CA PHE A 170 -2.29 -17.86 3.78
C PHE A 170 -1.98 -17.91 2.29
N GLY A 171 -0.85 -18.52 1.93
CA GLY A 171 -0.34 -18.66 0.58
C GLY A 171 1.18 -18.73 0.58
N VAL A 172 1.81 -18.07 -0.39
CA VAL A 172 3.28 -18.04 -0.52
C VAL A 172 3.77 -16.74 -1.14
N TYR A 173 4.98 -16.34 -0.77
CA TYR A 173 5.68 -15.20 -1.36
C TYR A 173 6.59 -15.66 -2.48
N ARG A 174 6.46 -15.06 -3.67
CA ARG A 174 7.20 -15.44 -4.87
C ARG A 174 8.03 -14.27 -5.37
N TYR A 175 9.31 -14.54 -5.60
CA TYR A 175 10.26 -13.53 -6.07
C TYR A 175 10.60 -13.79 -7.53
N PHE A 176 10.35 -12.79 -8.38
CA PHE A 176 10.67 -12.83 -9.80
C PHE A 176 11.76 -11.80 -10.10
N GLY A 177 12.85 -12.27 -10.68
CA GLY A 177 13.89 -11.41 -11.23
C GLY A 177 13.63 -11.07 -12.70
N MET A 178 14.39 -10.12 -13.24
CA MET A 178 14.29 -9.68 -14.65
C MET A 178 14.38 -10.81 -15.69
N SER A 179 14.93 -11.96 -15.33
CA SER A 179 15.09 -13.10 -16.22
C SER A 179 13.82 -13.92 -16.45
N GLU A 180 12.75 -13.63 -15.71
CA GLU A 180 11.40 -14.21 -15.84
C GLU A 180 10.36 -13.15 -16.25
N LEU A 181 10.78 -11.90 -16.41
CA LEU A 181 9.91 -10.79 -16.78
C LEU A 181 10.13 -10.44 -18.25
N ARG A 182 9.11 -10.62 -19.09
CA ARG A 182 9.15 -10.19 -20.50
C ARG A 182 9.04 -8.68 -20.62
N SER A 183 8.24 -8.07 -19.76
CA SER A 183 8.10 -6.64 -19.60
C SER A 183 7.59 -6.34 -18.20
N ALA A 184 7.98 -5.19 -17.66
CA ALA A 184 7.35 -4.60 -16.50
C ALA A 184 7.50 -3.08 -16.55
N SER A 185 6.38 -2.39 -16.42
CA SER A 185 6.29 -0.93 -16.49
C SER A 185 5.34 -0.41 -15.43
N ILE A 186 5.70 0.73 -14.86
CA ILE A 186 4.95 1.42 -13.83
C ILE A 186 4.67 2.83 -14.31
N ILE A 187 3.47 3.33 -14.03
CA ILE A 187 3.09 4.72 -14.20
C ILE A 187 2.60 5.22 -12.85
N ASN A 188 3.41 6.02 -12.19
CA ASN A 188 3.06 6.70 -10.96
C ASN A 188 2.63 8.13 -11.29
N GLU A 189 1.50 8.57 -10.74
CA GLU A 189 0.95 9.89 -11.01
C GLU A 189 0.22 10.46 -9.79
N MET A 190 0.33 11.78 -9.58
CA MET A 190 -0.38 12.49 -8.53
C MET A 190 -0.88 13.86 -9.00
N SER A 191 -1.90 14.38 -8.32
CA SER A 191 -2.28 15.78 -8.41
C SER A 191 -1.54 16.59 -7.34
N LEU A 192 -0.79 17.61 -7.76
CA LEU A 192 -0.07 18.54 -6.86
C LEU A 192 -1.01 19.50 -6.10
N ILE A 193 -2.32 19.44 -6.36
CA ILE A 193 -3.32 20.26 -5.66
C ILE A 193 -4.55 19.44 -5.25
N SER A 194 -4.53 18.13 -5.51
CA SER A 194 -5.63 17.21 -5.18
C SER A 194 -6.97 17.56 -5.82
N THR A 195 -6.99 18.24 -6.98
CA THR A 195 -8.23 18.41 -7.78
C THR A 195 -8.74 17.10 -8.38
N GLU A 196 -7.85 16.11 -8.46
CA GLU A 196 -8.10 14.75 -8.91
C GLU A 196 -7.26 13.80 -8.05
N MET A 197 -7.60 12.50 -8.11
CA MET A 197 -6.85 11.42 -7.47
C MET A 197 -6.49 10.38 -8.52
N PRO A 198 -5.38 10.58 -9.27
CA PRO A 198 -4.91 9.63 -10.26
C PRO A 198 -4.60 8.28 -9.60
N ILE A 199 -4.77 7.20 -10.37
CA ILE A 199 -4.44 5.84 -9.93
C ILE A 199 -3.10 5.49 -10.57
N SER A 200 -2.11 5.15 -9.74
CA SER A 200 -0.85 4.62 -10.25
C SER A 200 -1.03 3.17 -10.69
N THR A 201 -0.33 2.75 -11.75
CA THR A 201 -0.51 1.42 -12.35
C THR A 201 0.81 0.72 -12.55
N MET A 202 0.79 -0.61 -12.45
CA MET A 202 1.89 -1.49 -12.84
C MET A 202 1.36 -2.56 -13.78
N ASN A 203 1.95 -2.66 -14.97
CA ASN A 203 1.70 -3.77 -15.88
C ASN A 203 2.97 -4.62 -16.01
N TRP A 204 2.83 -5.93 -15.94
CA TRP A 204 3.94 -6.85 -16.12
C TRP A 204 3.53 -8.14 -16.83
N THR A 205 4.50 -8.73 -17.52
CA THR A 205 4.34 -10.01 -18.21
C THR A 205 5.33 -11.02 -17.65
N LEU A 206 4.80 -12.02 -16.94
CA LEU A 206 5.54 -13.13 -16.34
C LEU A 206 5.68 -14.28 -17.34
N ASP A 207 6.91 -14.74 -17.55
CA ASP A 207 7.24 -15.98 -18.23
C ASP A 207 7.85 -16.94 -17.20
N SER A 208 6.98 -17.70 -16.55
CA SER A 208 7.33 -18.57 -15.42
C SER A 208 8.27 -19.69 -15.85
N ARG A 209 9.38 -19.86 -15.13
CA ARG A 209 10.28 -21.01 -15.34
C ARG A 209 9.76 -22.30 -14.74
N GLU A 210 8.87 -22.17 -13.76
CA GLU A 210 8.28 -23.29 -13.07
C GLU A 210 6.87 -23.55 -13.59
N ASP A 211 6.52 -24.83 -13.67
CA ASP A 211 5.14 -25.26 -13.96
C ASP A 211 4.33 -25.19 -12.67
N VAL A 212 3.92 -23.97 -12.31
CA VAL A 212 3.17 -23.65 -11.10
C VAL A 212 1.80 -23.13 -11.47
N ASP A 213 0.77 -23.64 -10.80
CA ASP A 213 -0.60 -23.15 -10.92
C ASP A 213 -0.80 -21.94 -10.01
N PHE A 214 -0.47 -20.74 -10.53
CA PHE A 214 -0.69 -19.48 -9.83
C PHE A 214 -2.18 -19.23 -9.53
N MET A 215 -2.47 -18.63 -8.38
CA MET A 215 -3.82 -18.20 -8.03
C MET A 215 -3.87 -16.67 -7.95
N PHE A 216 -3.82 -16.03 -9.11
CA PHE A 216 -4.01 -14.58 -9.21
C PHE A 216 -5.43 -14.21 -8.78
N GLN A 217 -5.50 -13.38 -7.74
CA GLN A 217 -6.72 -12.87 -7.14
C GLN A 217 -6.63 -11.35 -7.08
N LEU A 218 -7.78 -10.69 -7.20
CA LEU A 218 -7.86 -9.24 -7.03
C LEU A 218 -7.33 -8.83 -5.67
N LYS A 219 -6.71 -7.66 -5.59
CA LYS A 219 -6.13 -7.09 -4.35
C LYS A 219 -4.92 -7.84 -3.79
N GLN A 220 -4.37 -8.85 -4.47
CA GLN A 220 -3.08 -9.42 -4.06
C GLN A 220 -1.95 -8.41 -4.29
N PRO A 221 -1.07 -8.18 -3.31
CA PRO A 221 0.00 -7.21 -3.43
C PRO A 221 1.20 -7.74 -4.24
N VAL A 222 1.78 -6.82 -5.00
CA VAL A 222 2.95 -6.96 -5.86
C VAL A 222 3.91 -5.84 -5.49
N GLU A 223 4.98 -6.16 -4.76
CA GLU A 223 6.01 -5.19 -4.41
C GLU A 223 7.08 -5.16 -5.49
N VAL A 224 7.52 -3.96 -5.86
CA VAL A 224 8.61 -3.78 -6.82
C VAL A 224 9.77 -3.10 -6.14
N ARG A 225 10.95 -3.75 -6.13
CA ARG A 225 12.17 -3.21 -5.55
C ARG A 225 13.29 -3.13 -6.57
N ASN A 226 14.16 -2.15 -6.38
CA ASN A 226 15.43 -2.03 -7.08
C ASN A 226 16.54 -1.72 -6.08
N ASP A 227 17.53 -2.61 -5.96
CA ASP A 227 18.62 -2.51 -4.97
C ASP A 227 18.09 -2.21 -3.55
N ASP A 228 17.15 -3.03 -3.08
CA ASP A 228 16.44 -2.92 -1.79
C ASP A 228 15.58 -1.67 -1.60
N LYS A 229 15.62 -0.70 -2.52
CA LYS A 229 14.70 0.44 -2.51
C LYS A 229 13.35 0.02 -3.09
N LEU A 230 12.29 0.27 -2.33
CA LEU A 230 10.92 0.08 -2.78
C LEU A 230 10.55 1.15 -3.80
N ILE A 231 10.09 0.72 -4.98
CA ILE A 231 9.50 1.61 -5.99
C ILE A 231 8.01 1.81 -5.66
N GLY A 232 7.33 0.75 -5.21
CA GLY A 232 5.95 0.82 -4.73
C GLY A 232 5.35 -0.58 -4.56
N VAL A 233 4.19 -0.61 -3.89
CA VAL A 233 3.33 -1.79 -3.78
C VAL A 233 2.07 -1.55 -4.61
N TYR A 234 1.80 -2.47 -5.52
CA TYR A 234 0.62 -2.45 -6.40
C TYR A 234 -0.22 -3.69 -6.14
N TYR A 235 -1.48 -3.65 -6.50
CA TYR A 235 -2.46 -4.70 -6.21
C TYR A 235 -3.07 -5.19 -7.52
N ILE A 236 -3.18 -6.51 -7.68
CA ILE A 236 -3.74 -7.11 -8.90
C ILE A 236 -5.16 -6.61 -9.13
N ASP A 237 -5.40 -6.09 -10.33
CA ASP A 237 -6.69 -5.66 -10.85
C ASP A 237 -7.20 -6.61 -11.94
N SER A 238 -6.30 -7.12 -12.79
CA SER A 238 -6.67 -8.15 -13.75
C SER A 238 -5.49 -9.02 -14.16
N HIS A 239 -5.78 -10.18 -14.75
CA HIS A 239 -4.76 -11.05 -15.30
C HIS A 239 -5.27 -11.84 -16.50
N THR A 240 -4.36 -12.19 -17.40
CA THR A 240 -4.64 -13.04 -18.56
C THR A 240 -3.52 -14.06 -18.74
N ARG A 241 -3.87 -15.34 -18.88
CA ARG A 241 -2.92 -16.40 -19.27
C ARG A 241 -2.87 -16.50 -20.79
N GLN A 242 -1.73 -16.14 -21.39
CA GLN A 242 -1.53 -16.11 -22.84
C GLN A 242 -0.95 -17.41 -23.40
N ALA A 243 -0.19 -18.15 -22.59
CA ALA A 243 0.38 -19.46 -22.94
C ALA A 243 0.54 -20.31 -21.68
N GLN A 244 1.17 -21.49 -21.81
CA GLN A 244 1.37 -22.40 -20.67
C GLN A 244 2.03 -21.69 -19.48
N ASN A 245 3.10 -20.91 -19.70
CA ASN A 245 3.83 -20.24 -18.62
C ASN A 245 3.80 -18.70 -18.73
N LEU A 246 3.00 -18.16 -19.64
CA LEU A 246 2.98 -16.74 -19.97
C LEU A 246 1.72 -16.06 -19.44
N TYR A 247 1.90 -15.08 -18.58
CA TYR A 247 0.82 -14.35 -17.93
C TYR A 247 1.04 -12.84 -18.08
N THR A 248 0.00 -12.10 -18.40
CA THR A 248 -0.03 -10.63 -18.29
C THR A 248 -0.87 -10.27 -17.08
N ILE A 249 -0.32 -9.41 -16.23
CA ILE A 249 -0.95 -8.97 -14.98
C ILE A 249 -0.99 -7.45 -14.99
N ASP A 250 -2.18 -6.92 -14.72
CA ASP A 250 -2.45 -5.51 -14.53
C ASP A 250 -2.69 -5.25 -13.05
N CYS A 251 -2.01 -4.25 -12.52
CA CYS A 251 -2.09 -3.85 -11.13
C CYS A 251 -2.35 -2.35 -11.00
N GLN A 252 -2.99 -1.98 -9.90
CA GLN A 252 -3.27 -0.61 -9.50
C GLN A 252 -2.78 -0.36 -8.08
N ASP A 253 -2.48 0.89 -7.72
CA ASP A 253 -2.09 1.23 -6.36
C ASP A 253 -3.26 1.20 -5.36
N ALA A 254 -3.00 1.57 -4.11
CA ALA A 254 -4.00 1.62 -3.06
C ALA A 254 -5.20 2.52 -3.44
N PHE A 255 -4.98 3.64 -4.15
CA PHE A 255 -6.09 4.49 -4.60
C PHE A 255 -6.98 3.80 -5.62
N GLY A 256 -6.41 2.97 -6.50
CA GLY A 256 -7.18 2.10 -7.39
C GLY A 256 -8.07 1.12 -6.62
N VAL A 257 -7.49 0.42 -5.63
CA VAL A 257 -8.25 -0.53 -4.78
C VAL A 257 -9.38 0.18 -4.00
N LEU A 258 -9.13 1.41 -3.55
CA LEU A 258 -10.11 2.23 -2.84
C LEU A 258 -11.17 2.83 -3.77
N ASP A 259 -10.98 2.81 -5.08
CA ASP A 259 -12.01 3.24 -6.04
C ASP A 259 -13.13 2.21 -6.18
N ASP A 260 -12.83 0.92 -5.96
CA ASP A 260 -13.85 -0.14 -5.95
C ASP A 260 -14.67 -0.19 -4.64
N SER A 261 -14.24 0.57 -3.63
CA SER A 261 -14.84 0.54 -2.30
C SER A 261 -15.86 1.67 -2.13
N PRO A 262 -17.14 1.37 -1.83
CA PRO A 262 -18.16 2.40 -1.70
C PRO A 262 -17.97 3.21 -0.41
N PHE A 263 -18.21 4.51 -0.51
CA PHE A 263 -18.30 5.43 0.62
C PHE A 263 -19.73 6.00 0.70
N PRO A 264 -20.43 5.88 1.83
CA PRO A 264 -21.84 6.28 1.94
C PRO A 264 -22.05 7.80 1.90
N GLY A 265 -21.00 8.60 2.10
CA GLY A 265 -21.10 10.04 2.27
C GLY A 265 -21.38 10.43 3.73
N GLY A 266 -21.28 11.73 4.01
CA GLY A 266 -21.41 12.25 5.36
C GLY A 266 -21.51 13.77 5.41
N VAL A 267 -21.93 14.28 6.57
CA VAL A 267 -21.99 15.72 6.87
C VAL A 267 -21.06 16.00 8.03
N TYR A 268 -20.21 17.01 7.86
CA TYR A 268 -19.10 17.29 8.76
C TYR A 268 -19.14 18.74 9.21
N ASN A 269 -18.88 18.95 10.49
CA ASN A 269 -18.79 20.27 11.09
C ASN A 269 -17.54 20.32 11.98
N ALA A 270 -16.55 21.11 11.58
CA ALA A 270 -15.25 21.21 12.23
C ALA A 270 -14.60 19.85 12.53
N LYS A 271 -14.75 18.88 11.62
CA LYS A 271 -14.16 17.53 11.74
C LYS A 271 -12.67 17.61 11.43
N SER A 272 -11.83 16.97 12.25
CA SER A 272 -10.40 16.79 11.95
C SER A 272 -10.20 16.13 10.59
N ALA A 273 -9.37 16.71 9.73
CA ALA A 273 -9.04 16.16 8.43
C ALA A 273 -8.31 14.81 8.55
N LYS A 274 -7.41 14.66 9.54
CA LYS A 274 -6.74 13.38 9.84
C LYS A 274 -7.76 12.30 10.22
N SER A 275 -8.60 12.56 11.22
CA SER A 275 -9.60 11.58 11.66
C SER A 275 -10.64 11.27 10.58
N LEU A 276 -10.98 12.25 9.73
CA LEU A 276 -11.88 12.02 8.60
C LEU A 276 -11.23 11.13 7.53
N LEU A 277 -9.94 11.34 7.24
CA LEU A 277 -9.22 10.51 6.29
C LEU A 277 -9.10 9.06 6.78
N GLU A 278 -8.77 8.85 8.06
CA GLU A 278 -8.73 7.54 8.71
C GLU A 278 -10.10 6.83 8.67
N GLU A 279 -11.19 7.56 8.96
CA GLU A 279 -12.57 7.05 8.85
C GLU A 279 -12.93 6.62 7.43
N ILE A 280 -12.51 7.41 6.43
CA ILE A 280 -12.78 7.15 5.01
C ILE A 280 -12.00 5.92 4.53
N VAL A 281 -10.72 5.78 4.89
CA VAL A 281 -9.89 4.61 4.51
C VAL A 281 -10.33 3.36 5.27
N ASN A 282 -10.88 3.52 6.48
CA ASN A 282 -11.47 2.46 7.30
C ASN A 282 -10.49 1.28 7.53
N GLY A 283 -9.22 1.60 7.78
CA GLY A 283 -8.18 0.61 8.07
C GLY A 283 -7.72 -0.25 6.89
N GLN A 284 -8.29 -0.11 5.69
CA GLN A 284 -7.92 -0.92 4.52
C GLN A 284 -6.45 -0.71 4.08
N PHE A 285 -5.90 0.47 4.35
CA PHE A 285 -4.50 0.79 4.11
C PHE A 285 -3.95 1.64 5.26
N SER A 286 -2.67 1.46 5.55
CA SER A 286 -1.93 2.34 6.46
C SER A 286 -1.86 3.76 5.87
N ILE A 287 -1.90 4.75 6.75
CA ILE A 287 -1.72 6.16 6.39
C ILE A 287 -0.52 6.69 7.17
N GLU A 288 0.45 7.23 6.43
CA GLU A 288 1.65 7.85 6.97
C GLU A 288 1.61 9.35 6.70
N TYR A 289 1.84 10.16 7.73
CA TYR A 289 1.86 11.61 7.63
C TYR A 289 3.30 12.11 7.74
N ASP A 290 3.74 12.93 6.79
CA ASP A 290 4.99 13.68 6.92
C ASP A 290 4.92 14.64 8.12
N SER A 291 6.07 14.93 8.73
CA SER A 291 6.15 15.63 10.02
C SER A 291 5.60 17.06 10.02
N ASP A 292 5.52 17.68 8.85
CA ASP A 292 5.03 19.05 8.65
C ASP A 292 3.53 19.12 8.30
N VAL A 293 2.84 17.96 8.24
CA VAL A 293 1.39 17.91 8.00
C VAL A 293 0.61 18.25 9.28
N GLU A 294 0.14 19.49 9.33
CA GLU A 294 -0.77 20.00 10.36
C GLU A 294 -2.22 19.60 10.07
N ASP A 295 -2.98 19.30 11.11
CA ASP A 295 -4.40 18.96 11.00
C ASP A 295 -5.27 20.21 10.80
N THR A 296 -6.35 20.08 10.01
CA THR A 296 -7.27 21.17 9.69
C THR A 296 -8.69 20.74 9.98
N ALA A 297 -9.51 21.65 10.52
CA ALA A 297 -10.93 21.40 10.72
C ALA A 297 -11.71 21.62 9.42
N LEU A 298 -12.40 20.60 8.94
CA LEU A 298 -13.20 20.62 7.72
C LEU A 298 -14.70 20.66 8.05
N THR A 299 -15.42 21.49 7.30
CA THR A 299 -16.88 21.66 7.41
C THR A 299 -17.48 21.59 6.02
N GLY A 300 -18.50 20.76 5.85
CA GLY A 300 -19.16 20.56 4.57
C GLY A 300 -19.81 19.18 4.49
N ILE A 301 -19.91 18.66 3.28
CA ILE A 301 -20.42 17.31 3.04
C ILE A 301 -19.48 16.54 2.14
N ILE A 302 -19.61 15.22 2.16
CA ILE A 302 -19.13 14.33 1.10
C ILE A 302 -20.35 13.56 0.61
N THR A 303 -20.62 13.58 -0.69
CA THR A 303 -21.71 12.78 -1.29
C THR A 303 -21.32 11.30 -1.35
N SER A 304 -22.31 10.40 -1.47
CA SER A 304 -22.02 8.99 -1.71
C SER A 304 -21.20 8.81 -3.00
N GLY A 305 -20.27 7.87 -2.97
CA GLY A 305 -19.30 7.67 -4.04
C GLY A 305 -18.35 6.53 -3.70
N THR A 306 -17.10 6.68 -4.10
CA THR A 306 -16.02 5.74 -3.76
C THR A 306 -15.13 6.33 -2.67
N ILE A 307 -14.42 5.48 -1.92
CA ILE A 307 -13.45 5.93 -0.93
C ILE A 307 -12.42 6.87 -1.59
N ARG A 308 -11.94 6.54 -2.79
CA ARG A 308 -11.02 7.41 -3.56
C ARG A 308 -11.59 8.82 -3.78
N THR A 309 -12.85 8.95 -4.20
CA THR A 309 -13.48 10.27 -4.40
C THR A 309 -13.65 11.06 -3.10
N ALA A 310 -13.93 10.36 -1.98
CA ALA A 310 -14.01 10.98 -0.67
C ALA A 310 -12.64 11.49 -0.18
N ILE A 311 -11.57 10.71 -0.36
CA ILE A 311 -10.18 11.10 -0.08
C ILE A 311 -9.83 12.37 -0.87
N GLN A 312 -10.17 12.42 -2.17
CA GLN A 312 -9.91 13.59 -3.02
C GLN A 312 -10.54 14.87 -2.45
N GLN A 313 -11.80 14.82 -2.01
CA GLN A 313 -12.49 15.96 -1.41
C GLN A 313 -11.80 16.44 -0.13
N VAL A 314 -11.37 15.50 0.72
CA VAL A 314 -10.66 15.81 1.96
C VAL A 314 -9.32 16.46 1.68
N LEU A 315 -8.48 15.85 0.84
CA LEU A 315 -7.15 16.37 0.54
C LEU A 315 -7.21 17.73 -0.17
N PHE A 316 -8.18 17.92 -1.07
CA PHE A 316 -8.40 19.23 -1.68
C PHE A 316 -8.79 20.28 -0.65
N ALA A 317 -9.77 20.03 0.22
CA ALA A 317 -10.15 21.04 1.22
C ALA A 317 -9.03 21.29 2.24
N TRP A 318 -8.31 20.24 2.64
CA TRP A 318 -7.21 20.31 3.60
C TRP A 318 -5.98 21.03 3.03
N GLY A 319 -5.69 20.86 1.73
CA GLY A 319 -4.55 21.49 1.07
C GLY A 319 -3.24 20.75 1.15
N VAL A 320 -3.30 19.45 1.40
CA VAL A 320 -2.17 18.53 1.42
C VAL A 320 -2.24 17.59 0.22
N CYS A 321 -1.11 16.97 -0.12
CA CYS A 321 -1.01 15.98 -1.19
C CYS A 321 -1.01 14.56 -0.63
N ALA A 322 -1.26 13.59 -1.50
CA ALA A 322 -1.05 12.19 -1.18
C ALA A 322 -0.49 11.40 -2.36
N SER A 323 0.29 10.37 -2.06
CA SER A 323 0.83 9.40 -3.02
C SER A 323 1.02 8.04 -2.35
N THR A 324 1.27 7.02 -3.16
CA THR A 324 1.41 5.60 -2.74
C THR A 324 2.79 5.04 -3.09
N ASP A 325 3.63 5.82 -3.76
CA ASP A 325 4.93 5.36 -4.25
C ASP A 325 5.98 5.27 -3.13
N GLY A 326 6.90 4.33 -3.31
CA GLY A 326 7.99 4.07 -2.36
C GLY A 326 7.57 3.42 -1.03
N ARG A 327 6.31 3.00 -0.85
CA ARG A 327 5.81 2.41 0.41
C ARG A 327 4.68 1.41 0.20
N ASP A 328 4.30 0.76 1.30
CA ASP A 328 3.12 -0.11 1.44
C ASP A 328 2.05 0.66 2.23
N GLY A 329 1.34 1.57 1.55
CA GLY A 329 0.36 2.47 2.17
C GLY A 329 0.23 3.83 1.49
N ILE A 330 -0.51 4.74 2.14
CA ILE A 330 -0.75 6.10 1.66
C ILE A 330 0.15 7.08 2.41
N ARG A 331 0.96 7.85 1.69
CA ARG A 331 1.68 9.01 2.22
C ARG A 331 0.81 10.26 2.11
N VAL A 332 0.73 11.05 3.16
CA VAL A 332 0.13 12.39 3.15
C VAL A 332 1.21 13.41 3.51
N PHE A 333 1.36 14.46 2.69
CA PHE A 333 2.49 15.39 2.79
C PHE A 333 2.15 16.78 2.23
N ASN A 334 2.90 17.80 2.66
CA ASN A 334 2.90 19.11 1.99
C ASN A 334 3.91 19.12 0.85
N LEU A 335 3.64 19.87 -0.21
CA LEU A 335 4.61 19.98 -1.31
C LEU A 335 5.91 20.64 -0.84
N PRO A 336 7.06 19.95 -0.93
CA PRO A 336 8.34 20.55 -0.62
C PRO A 336 8.65 21.69 -1.59
N GLY A 337 9.21 22.79 -1.06
CA GLY A 337 9.64 23.94 -1.86
C GLY A 337 11.14 24.03 -2.11
N THR A 338 11.94 23.20 -1.44
CA THR A 338 13.41 23.20 -1.59
C THR A 338 13.80 22.13 -2.60
N PRO A 339 14.40 22.51 -3.74
CA PRO A 339 14.70 21.54 -4.78
C PRO A 339 16.00 20.77 -4.51
N GLU A 340 15.98 19.47 -4.80
CA GLU A 340 17.16 18.60 -4.83
C GLU A 340 17.66 18.39 -6.26
N ALA A 341 18.97 18.40 -6.48
CA ALA A 341 19.54 18.36 -7.83
C ALA A 341 19.67 16.92 -8.35
N ILE A 342 19.04 16.65 -9.51
CA ILE A 342 19.34 15.46 -10.32
C ILE A 342 20.39 15.89 -11.34
N THR A 343 21.61 15.38 -11.24
CA THR A 343 22.72 15.85 -12.08
C THR A 343 22.64 15.29 -13.51
N GLU A 344 23.45 15.85 -14.41
CA GLU A 344 23.57 15.39 -15.79
C GLU A 344 23.99 13.92 -15.90
N ASP A 345 24.77 13.40 -14.93
CA ASP A 345 25.17 11.99 -14.88
C ASP A 345 23.98 11.03 -14.73
N TYR A 346 22.86 11.52 -14.18
CA TYR A 346 21.63 10.77 -13.99
C TYR A 346 20.52 11.21 -14.95
N THR A 347 20.77 12.15 -15.86
CA THR A 347 19.78 12.69 -16.79
C THR A 347 20.15 12.38 -18.24
N PHE A 348 19.22 11.78 -18.99
CA PHE A 348 19.40 11.49 -20.40
C PHE A 348 19.09 12.72 -21.27
N THR A 349 19.71 12.77 -22.45
CA THR A 349 19.40 13.80 -23.46
C THR A 349 17.95 13.69 -23.96
N GLY A 350 17.40 14.81 -24.45
CA GLY A 350 16.04 14.85 -24.98
C GLY A 350 15.00 15.42 -24.01
N VAL A 351 15.46 16.16 -22.99
CA VAL A 351 14.60 16.92 -22.08
C VAL A 351 13.74 17.90 -22.89
N THR A 352 12.43 17.91 -22.61
CA THR A 352 11.48 18.87 -23.18
C THR A 352 10.95 19.78 -22.10
N VAL A 353 10.63 21.01 -22.48
CA VAL A 353 10.05 22.02 -21.59
C VAL A 353 8.80 22.57 -22.26
N ASP A 354 7.66 22.32 -21.62
CA ASP A 354 6.35 22.79 -22.07
C ASP A 354 5.92 23.96 -21.19
N THR A 355 5.41 25.03 -21.80
CA THR A 355 4.86 26.18 -21.07
C THR A 355 3.36 26.26 -21.27
N SER A 356 2.60 26.05 -20.19
CA SER A 356 1.15 26.17 -20.20
C SER A 356 0.69 27.61 -20.46
N ALA A 357 -0.52 27.76 -21.01
CA ALA A 357 -1.14 29.07 -21.16
C ALA A 357 -1.29 29.78 -19.80
N LEU A 358 -1.23 31.11 -19.80
CA LEU A 358 -1.50 31.91 -18.61
C LEU A 358 -2.95 31.66 -18.15
N VAL A 359 -3.14 31.36 -16.87
CA VAL A 359 -4.48 31.39 -16.25
C VAL A 359 -4.78 32.84 -15.87
N THR A 360 -5.86 33.38 -16.44
CA THR A 360 -6.25 34.78 -16.23
C THR A 360 -7.00 34.98 -14.92
N GLU A 361 -7.72 33.95 -14.48
CA GLU A 361 -8.55 34.00 -13.27
C GLU A 361 -8.77 32.60 -12.70
N VAL A 362 -8.85 32.53 -11.37
CA VAL A 362 -9.26 31.33 -10.63
C VAL A 362 -10.51 31.65 -9.82
N ARG A 363 -11.48 30.74 -9.83
CA ARG A 363 -12.70 30.78 -9.03
C ARG A 363 -12.83 29.50 -8.21
N VAL A 364 -12.95 29.63 -6.90
CA VAL A 364 -13.27 28.52 -6.01
C VAL A 364 -14.60 28.81 -5.34
N THR A 365 -15.52 27.85 -5.39
CA THR A 365 -16.80 27.93 -4.70
C THR A 365 -16.66 27.30 -3.31
N ALA A 366 -17.00 28.06 -2.28
CA ALA A 366 -17.19 27.57 -0.93
C ALA A 366 -18.66 27.33 -0.64
N HIS A 367 -18.94 26.38 0.24
CA HIS A 367 -20.28 25.86 0.50
C HIS A 367 -20.65 25.98 1.98
N VAL A 368 -21.93 26.25 2.25
CA VAL A 368 -22.54 26.21 3.59
C VAL A 368 -23.82 25.41 3.51
N TYR A 369 -23.81 24.23 4.12
CA TYR A 369 -24.96 23.31 4.10
C TYR A 369 -25.83 23.50 5.34
N THR A 370 -27.12 23.81 5.12
CA THR A 370 -28.11 23.94 6.19
C THR A 370 -29.24 22.95 5.99
N GLN A 371 -29.53 22.13 7.01
CA GLN A 371 -30.59 21.13 6.92
C GLN A 371 -31.98 21.78 6.75
N THR A 372 -32.78 21.30 5.80
CA THR A 372 -34.13 21.82 5.48
C THR A 372 -34.98 20.76 4.79
N GLU A 373 -36.31 20.83 4.92
CA GLU A 373 -37.24 19.86 4.31
C GLU A 373 -37.22 19.86 2.77
N ASN A 374 -36.87 21.00 2.16
CA ASN A 374 -36.87 21.20 0.71
C ASN A 374 -35.47 21.38 0.11
N GLY A 375 -34.43 20.94 0.83
CA GLY A 375 -33.05 21.02 0.37
C GLY A 375 -32.80 20.21 -0.91
N GLY A 376 -31.89 20.71 -1.76
CA GLY A 376 -31.54 20.08 -3.03
C GLY A 376 -30.53 18.94 -2.91
N VAL A 377 -29.80 18.87 -1.79
CA VAL A 377 -28.79 17.83 -1.54
C VAL A 377 -29.29 16.89 -0.45
N GLU A 378 -29.22 15.59 -0.68
CA GLU A 378 -29.67 14.57 0.28
C GLU A 378 -28.51 13.68 0.72
N ILE A 379 -28.27 13.61 2.03
CA ILE A 379 -27.23 12.77 2.64
C ILE A 379 -27.89 11.99 3.78
N ASN A 380 -27.78 10.66 3.74
CA ASN A 380 -28.34 9.75 4.75
C ASN A 380 -29.83 10.02 5.09
N GLY A 381 -30.62 10.39 4.08
CA GLY A 381 -32.07 10.69 4.21
C GLY A 381 -32.41 12.09 4.76
N ALA A 382 -31.42 12.91 5.10
CA ALA A 382 -31.60 14.31 5.47
C ALA A 382 -31.30 15.22 4.27
N LYS A 383 -32.12 16.27 4.09
CA LYS A 383 -31.98 17.23 3.00
C LYS A 383 -31.33 18.53 3.46
N TYR A 384 -30.49 19.11 2.61
CA TYR A 384 -29.69 20.29 2.87
C TYR A 384 -29.83 21.31 1.73
N ASP A 385 -29.91 22.58 2.10
CA ASP A 385 -29.72 23.71 1.21
C ASP A 385 -28.23 24.07 1.15
N ASP A 386 -27.74 24.42 -0.03
CA ASP A 386 -26.31 24.74 -0.29
C ASP A 386 -26.17 26.22 -0.62
N ALA A 387 -25.75 27.01 0.36
CA ALA A 387 -25.42 28.42 0.16
C ALA A 387 -23.97 28.55 -0.31
N LYS A 388 -23.79 29.08 -1.52
CA LYS A 388 -22.50 29.17 -2.22
C LYS A 388 -21.88 30.56 -2.13
N THR A 389 -20.57 30.63 -1.89
CA THR A 389 -19.76 31.86 -1.97
C THR A 389 -18.59 31.64 -2.91
N VAL A 390 -18.41 32.48 -3.92
CA VAL A 390 -17.31 32.35 -4.90
C VAL A 390 -16.15 33.27 -4.50
N TYR A 391 -14.97 32.69 -4.35
CA TYR A 391 -13.71 33.40 -4.14
C TYR A 391 -12.93 33.46 -5.44
N THR A 392 -12.53 34.66 -5.84
CA THR A 392 -11.90 34.91 -7.15
C THR A 392 -10.51 35.51 -6.96
N ILE A 393 -9.52 34.96 -7.67
CA ILE A 393 -8.18 35.55 -7.82
C ILE A 393 -7.96 35.86 -9.29
N THR A 394 -7.72 37.12 -9.62
CA THR A 394 -7.34 37.55 -10.98
C THR A 394 -5.83 37.63 -11.08
N ASN A 395 -5.27 37.12 -12.17
CA ASN A 395 -3.85 37.20 -12.42
C ASN A 395 -3.46 38.67 -12.74
N PRO A 396 -2.50 39.29 -12.02
CA PRO A 396 -2.12 40.69 -12.22
C PRO A 396 -1.36 40.92 -13.54
N ASP A 397 -0.81 39.87 -14.15
CA ASP A 397 0.04 39.95 -15.34
C ASP A 397 -0.73 39.78 -16.66
N VAL A 398 -2.06 39.72 -16.61
CA VAL A 398 -2.93 39.60 -17.80
C VAL A 398 -2.85 40.87 -18.64
N ILE A 399 -2.50 40.71 -19.92
CA ILE A 399 -2.46 41.81 -20.89
C ILE A 399 -3.63 41.74 -21.88
N ALA A 400 -3.89 42.84 -22.59
CA ALA A 400 -5.04 42.98 -23.49
C ALA A 400 -5.12 41.93 -24.63
N THR A 401 -4.00 41.27 -24.95
CA THR A 401 -3.94 40.23 -25.99
C THR A 401 -4.11 38.82 -25.45
N ASP A 402 -4.11 38.63 -24.13
CA ASP A 402 -4.30 37.31 -23.53
C ASP A 402 -5.73 36.83 -23.73
N LYS A 403 -5.86 35.55 -24.08
CA LYS A 403 -7.17 34.91 -24.15
C LYS A 403 -7.64 34.62 -22.74
N GLN A 404 -8.92 34.88 -22.48
CA GLN A 404 -9.56 34.51 -21.24
C GLN A 404 -9.38 33.01 -20.97
N ASN A 405 -8.85 32.69 -19.79
CA ASN A 405 -8.59 31.34 -19.33
C ASN A 405 -8.91 31.29 -17.83
N VAL A 406 -10.16 30.92 -17.52
CA VAL A 406 -10.69 30.88 -16.15
C VAL A 406 -10.68 29.42 -15.67
N ILE A 407 -10.05 29.17 -14.53
CA ILE A 407 -10.18 27.89 -13.82
C ILE A 407 -11.29 28.03 -12.80
N GLU A 408 -12.23 27.09 -12.80
CA GLU A 408 -13.36 27.06 -11.88
C GLU A 408 -13.38 25.73 -11.12
N VAL A 409 -13.43 25.80 -9.79
CA VAL A 409 -13.61 24.66 -8.90
C VAL A 409 -14.92 24.86 -8.14
N ALA A 410 -15.97 24.20 -8.59
CA ALA A 410 -17.33 24.37 -8.06
C ALA A 410 -17.83 23.21 -7.17
N ASP A 411 -17.16 22.06 -7.23
CA ASP A 411 -17.60 20.80 -6.61
C ASP A 411 -16.76 20.42 -5.37
N ALA A 412 -16.11 21.40 -4.75
CA ALA A 412 -15.29 21.20 -3.56
C ALA A 412 -16.16 21.33 -2.29
N THR A 413 -16.95 20.30 -2.00
CA THR A 413 -18.04 20.33 -1.01
C THR A 413 -17.59 20.41 0.46
N LEU A 414 -16.28 20.27 0.71
CA LEU A 414 -15.66 20.49 2.03
C LEU A 414 -14.98 21.85 2.17
N VAL A 415 -14.99 22.69 1.13
CA VAL A 415 -14.46 24.05 1.20
C VAL A 415 -15.52 24.96 1.83
N SER A 416 -15.35 25.28 3.11
CA SER A 416 -16.19 26.26 3.81
C SER A 416 -15.73 27.70 3.53
N PRO A 417 -16.54 28.73 3.84
CA PRO A 417 -16.13 30.13 3.73
C PRO A 417 -14.86 30.47 4.56
N ASP A 418 -14.60 29.73 5.64
CA ASP A 418 -13.42 29.95 6.50
C ASP A 418 -12.11 29.63 5.77
N ILE A 419 -12.13 28.64 4.86
CA ILE A 419 -10.96 28.23 4.08
C ILE A 419 -11.02 28.63 2.60
N GLY A 420 -12.15 29.16 2.12
CA GLY A 420 -12.41 29.45 0.71
C GLY A 420 -11.38 30.38 0.05
N GLN A 421 -10.99 31.47 0.74
CA GLN A 421 -9.98 32.41 0.21
C GLN A 421 -8.58 31.77 0.13
N ALA A 422 -8.18 31.01 1.15
CA ALA A 422 -6.88 30.33 1.17
C ALA A 422 -6.81 29.24 0.08
N THR A 423 -7.91 28.49 -0.11
CA THR A 423 -8.03 27.51 -1.19
C THR A 423 -7.95 28.17 -2.58
N ALA A 424 -8.62 29.32 -2.80
CA ALA A 424 -8.53 30.05 -4.05
C ALA A 424 -7.09 30.52 -4.36
N GLN A 425 -6.38 31.00 -3.33
CA GLN A 425 -4.97 31.37 -3.47
C GLN A 425 -4.10 30.15 -3.82
N ARG A 426 -4.28 29.01 -3.14
CA ARG A 426 -3.54 27.78 -3.44
C ARG A 426 -3.76 27.30 -4.86
N VAL A 427 -5.00 27.36 -5.36
CA VAL A 427 -5.33 27.03 -6.76
C VAL A 427 -4.66 27.99 -7.73
N TYR A 428 -4.67 29.29 -7.45
CA TYR A 428 -3.94 30.26 -8.23
C TYR A 428 -2.43 29.99 -8.26
N ASP A 429 -1.81 29.75 -7.10
CA ASP A 429 -0.36 29.50 -7.00
C ASP A 429 0.06 28.24 -7.77
N TYR A 430 -0.77 27.21 -7.80
CA TYR A 430 -0.55 26.03 -8.64
C TYR A 430 -0.58 26.36 -10.14
N TYR A 431 -1.61 27.07 -10.61
CA TYR A 431 -1.71 27.43 -12.04
C TYR A 431 -0.76 28.54 -12.48
N ALA A 432 -0.18 29.28 -11.54
CA ALA A 432 0.94 30.19 -11.80
C ALA A 432 2.22 29.42 -12.17
N LYS A 433 2.40 28.17 -11.70
CA LYS A 433 3.44 27.26 -12.16
C LYS A 433 3.10 26.77 -13.56
N ARG A 434 3.85 27.22 -14.56
CA ARG A 434 3.53 27.00 -15.99
C ARG A 434 4.54 26.14 -16.72
N ILE A 435 5.70 25.88 -16.13
CA ILE A 435 6.81 25.19 -16.78
C ILE A 435 6.76 23.72 -16.40
N THR A 436 6.38 22.86 -17.35
CA THR A 436 6.53 21.41 -17.19
C THR A 436 7.82 20.96 -17.85
N THR A 437 8.72 20.35 -17.08
CA THR A 437 9.95 19.74 -17.60
C THR A 437 9.76 18.23 -17.65
N ASN A 438 9.89 17.65 -18.84
CA ASN A 438 9.89 16.20 -19.02
C ASN A 438 11.32 15.73 -19.25
N ALA A 439 11.80 14.83 -18.40
CA ALA A 439 13.15 14.31 -18.46
C ALA A 439 13.16 12.81 -18.30
N LYS A 440 14.10 12.14 -18.95
CA LYS A 440 14.39 10.74 -18.68
C LYS A 440 15.57 10.69 -17.72
N ILE A 441 15.41 10.02 -16.59
CA ILE A 441 16.41 9.96 -15.51
C ILE A 441 16.70 8.52 -15.11
N VAL A 442 17.89 8.25 -14.59
CA VAL A 442 18.13 7.05 -13.80
C VAL A 442 17.44 7.26 -12.45
N TRP A 443 16.54 6.35 -12.08
CA TRP A 443 15.83 6.46 -10.81
C TRP A 443 16.76 6.09 -9.66
N THR A 444 16.81 6.92 -8.63
CA THR A 444 17.65 6.72 -7.45
C THR A 444 16.87 6.72 -6.14
N GLY A 445 15.54 6.82 -6.20
CA GLY A 445 14.66 6.83 -5.03
C GLY A 445 13.72 8.03 -4.96
N GLU A 446 13.64 8.83 -6.03
CA GLU A 446 12.75 9.97 -6.12
C GLU A 446 11.29 9.51 -5.99
N LEU A 447 10.50 10.30 -5.28
CA LEU A 447 9.08 10.09 -5.03
C LEU A 447 8.23 11.17 -5.71
N LEU A 448 6.96 10.85 -5.92
CA LEU A 448 5.95 11.81 -6.35
C LEU A 448 5.86 12.94 -5.31
N GLY A 449 5.83 14.18 -5.81
CA GLY A 449 5.78 15.40 -5.01
C GLY A 449 7.16 16.01 -4.71
N ASP A 450 8.24 15.25 -4.79
CA ASP A 450 9.59 15.74 -4.54
C ASP A 450 9.91 16.94 -5.42
N CYS A 451 10.52 17.96 -4.82
CA CYS A 451 10.97 19.15 -5.54
C CYS A 451 12.37 18.86 -6.08
N VAL A 452 12.54 18.87 -7.40
CA VAL A 452 13.81 18.52 -8.04
C VAL A 452 14.24 19.60 -9.02
N THR A 453 15.55 19.74 -9.18
CA THR A 453 16.18 20.52 -10.23
C THR A 453 16.65 19.59 -11.34
N LEU A 454 16.11 19.78 -12.55
CA LEU A 454 16.45 19.00 -13.74
C LEU A 454 17.29 19.84 -14.72
N PRO A 455 18.41 19.32 -15.25
CA PRO A 455 19.19 19.99 -16.28
C PRO A 455 18.43 19.98 -17.61
N THR A 456 18.61 21.04 -18.38
CA THR A 456 18.04 21.20 -19.72
C THR A 456 19.13 21.00 -20.78
N THR A 457 18.72 20.68 -22.01
CA THR A 457 19.65 20.44 -23.13
C THR A 457 20.44 21.67 -23.58
N TRP A 458 20.09 22.87 -23.09
CA TRP A 458 20.75 24.14 -23.40
C TRP A 458 21.51 24.74 -22.20
N GLY A 459 21.84 23.94 -21.18
CA GLY A 459 22.73 24.32 -20.08
C GLY A 459 22.08 25.16 -18.97
N ALA A 460 20.75 25.24 -18.95
CA ALA A 460 19.98 25.80 -17.83
C ALA A 460 19.40 24.67 -16.96
N THR A 461 18.81 25.01 -15.82
CA THR A 461 18.12 24.07 -14.95
C THR A 461 16.71 24.56 -14.63
N ASN A 462 15.75 23.64 -14.53
CA ASN A 462 14.40 23.94 -14.10
C ASN A 462 14.10 23.23 -12.77
N ALA A 463 13.60 23.97 -11.80
CA ALA A 463 13.14 23.42 -10.53
C ALA A 463 11.62 23.23 -10.54
N GLY A 464 11.13 22.13 -9.97
CA GLY A 464 9.69 21.87 -9.88
C GLY A 464 9.38 20.58 -9.14
N ASN A 465 8.10 20.37 -8.82
CA ASN A 465 7.63 19.17 -8.12
C ASN A 465 7.31 18.05 -9.12
N LEU A 466 7.77 16.83 -8.84
CA LEU A 466 7.43 15.65 -9.64
C LEU A 466 5.94 15.32 -9.49
N ARG A 467 5.23 15.17 -10.61
CA ARG A 467 3.80 14.79 -10.60
C ARG A 467 3.51 13.49 -11.35
N ARG A 468 4.46 13.02 -12.15
CA ARG A 468 4.34 11.79 -12.93
C ARG A 468 5.70 11.14 -13.12
N MET A 469 5.77 9.83 -12.99
CA MET A 469 6.95 9.01 -13.24
C MET A 469 6.55 7.73 -14.00
N GLU A 470 7.07 7.56 -15.21
CA GLU A 470 6.91 6.34 -16.01
C GLU A 470 8.18 5.51 -15.92
N VAL A 471 8.14 4.45 -15.12
CA VAL A 471 9.29 3.60 -14.83
C VAL A 471 9.24 2.35 -15.71
N LYS A 472 10.33 2.06 -16.42
CA LYS A 472 10.52 0.77 -17.10
C LYS A 472 11.52 -0.05 -16.33
N LEU A 473 11.09 -1.21 -15.84
CA LEU A 473 11.96 -2.09 -15.07
C LEU A 473 13.02 -2.70 -15.99
N SER A 474 14.27 -2.60 -15.56
CA SER A 474 15.41 -3.26 -16.17
C SER A 474 16.52 -3.43 -15.12
N ASN A 475 17.70 -3.91 -15.51
CA ASN A 475 18.88 -3.92 -14.62
C ASN A 475 19.39 -2.51 -14.30
N THR A 476 18.88 -1.47 -14.95
CA THR A 476 19.03 -0.08 -14.55
C THR A 476 17.66 0.56 -14.64
N VAL A 477 17.09 0.92 -13.50
CA VAL A 477 15.74 1.49 -13.49
C VAL A 477 15.81 2.91 -14.04
N VAL A 478 15.02 3.15 -15.08
CA VAL A 478 14.97 4.42 -15.79
C VAL A 478 13.54 4.90 -15.78
N ALA A 479 13.35 6.16 -15.36
CA ALA A 479 12.07 6.82 -15.25
C ALA A 479 11.98 7.97 -16.25
N THR A 480 10.85 8.09 -16.94
CA THR A 480 10.48 9.35 -17.60
C THR A 480 9.64 10.14 -16.61
N VAL A 481 10.14 11.29 -16.16
CA VAL A 481 9.49 12.11 -15.14
C VAL A 481 8.93 13.39 -15.74
N ALA A 482 7.82 13.87 -15.18
CA ALA A 482 7.28 15.19 -15.44
C ALA A 482 7.30 16.00 -14.15
N SER A 483 8.03 17.12 -14.17
CA SER A 483 8.15 18.05 -13.05
C SER A 483 7.47 19.39 -13.39
N LEU A 484 6.65 19.92 -12.49
CA LEU A 484 5.97 21.21 -12.66
C LEU A 484 6.63 22.29 -11.80
N GLY A 485 7.14 23.33 -12.46
CA GLY A 485 7.81 24.49 -11.88
C GLY A 485 7.20 25.82 -12.30
N GLY A 486 7.61 26.87 -11.59
CA GLY A 486 7.20 28.27 -11.82
C GLY A 486 8.39 29.14 -12.19
#